data_AF-A0A2G1ZVS8-F1
#
_entry.id   AF-A0A2G1ZVS8-F1
#
_cell.length_a   1.000
_cell.length_b   1.000
_cell.length_c   1.000
_cell.angle_alpha   90.00
_cell.angle_beta   90.00
_cell.angle_gamma   90.00
#
_symmetry.space_group_name_H-M   'P 1'
#
loop_
_entity.id
_entity.type
_entity.pdbx_description
1 polymer ?
#
loop_
_entity_poly.entity_id
_entity_poly.type
_entity_poly.pdbx_seq_one_letter_code
_entity_poly.pdbx_strand_id
1 'polypeptide(L)'
;MELITRLATGDTLNDSEAEAVFLDLLGGKLDDAQIGAVLALIEVRGATVEELVGGARAMRANVENVPYTCPAGETLIDTCGTGGTPKAFNVSTAAAIVAAAAKPNPGAESSRVRVAKHGSKSRTKRGSSEVLEQLGINVNASPKVQARCLDEIGLCFCFAIHHHPAMRFAAGPRKSLGVPTAFNLLGPLTNPA
;
A
#
# COMPACT_ATOMS: atom_id res chain seq x y z
N MET A 1 15.93 3.51 23.39
CA MET A 1 16.67 2.31 23.87
C MET A 1 15.72 1.21 24.32
N GLU A 2 14.69 1.53 25.14
CA GLU A 2 13.72 0.53 25.63
C GLU A 2 13.01 -0.27 24.53
N LEU A 3 12.54 0.37 23.47
CA LEU A 3 11.86 -0.31 22.35
C LEU A 3 12.73 -1.38 21.69
N ILE A 4 13.98 -1.05 21.32
CA ILE A 4 14.86 -1.99 20.62
C ILE A 4 15.22 -3.15 21.56
N THR A 5 15.44 -2.88 22.86
CA THR A 5 15.68 -3.94 23.84
C THR A 5 14.49 -4.90 23.94
N ARG A 6 13.25 -4.38 24.00
CA ARG A 6 12.03 -5.21 23.98
C ARG A 6 11.93 -6.07 22.71
N LEU A 7 12.09 -5.46 21.54
CA LEU A 7 12.04 -6.20 20.27
C LEU A 7 13.16 -7.25 20.16
N ALA A 8 14.33 -6.99 20.76
CA ALA A 8 15.46 -7.91 20.77
C ALA A 8 15.23 -9.14 21.67
N THR A 9 14.36 -9.07 22.68
CA THR A 9 13.95 -10.23 23.48
C THR A 9 12.83 -11.05 22.84
N GLY A 10 12.36 -10.63 21.66
CA GLY A 10 11.23 -11.26 20.97
C GLY A 10 9.87 -10.76 21.43
N ASP A 11 9.81 -9.68 22.24
CA ASP A 11 8.55 -9.07 22.61
C ASP A 11 7.82 -8.51 21.37
N THR A 12 6.50 -8.49 21.45
CA THR A 12 5.62 -7.96 20.40
C THR A 12 5.02 -6.64 20.83
N LEU A 13 4.62 -5.82 19.86
CA LEU A 13 3.85 -4.61 20.10
C LEU A 13 2.35 -4.89 19.91
N ASN A 14 1.52 -4.29 20.76
CA ASN A 14 0.09 -4.19 20.43
C ASN A 14 -0.14 -3.16 19.31
N ASP A 15 -1.38 -3.04 18.83
CA ASP A 15 -1.70 -2.21 17.66
C ASP A 15 -1.39 -0.71 17.87
N SER A 16 -1.64 -0.21 19.08
CA SER A 16 -1.44 1.18 19.47
C SER A 16 0.05 1.51 19.65
N GLU A 17 0.82 0.58 20.26
CA GLU A 17 2.28 0.68 20.36
C GLU A 17 2.93 0.65 18.97
N ALA A 18 2.51 -0.28 18.12
CA ALA A 18 3.02 -0.39 16.75
C ALA A 18 2.68 0.86 15.93
N GLU A 19 1.47 1.39 16.03
CA GLU A 19 1.08 2.63 15.38
C GLU A 19 2.00 3.79 15.80
N ALA A 20 2.25 3.96 17.10
CA ALA A 20 3.15 4.99 17.60
C ALA A 20 4.58 4.84 17.04
N VAL A 21 5.12 3.61 17.04
CA VAL A 21 6.46 3.33 16.49
C VAL A 21 6.54 3.63 14.99
N PHE A 22 5.54 3.21 14.22
CA PHE A 22 5.51 3.50 12.78
C PHE A 22 5.30 4.99 12.49
N LEU A 23 4.53 5.72 13.31
CA LEU A 23 4.40 7.18 13.20
C LEU A 23 5.72 7.89 13.49
N ASP A 24 6.48 7.45 14.49
CA ASP A 24 7.81 8.01 14.79
C ASP A 24 8.80 7.75 13.66
N LEU A 25 8.78 6.53 13.10
CA LEU A 25 9.59 6.14 11.94
C LEU A 25 9.22 6.97 10.70
N LEU A 26 7.93 7.07 10.36
CA LEU A 26 7.41 7.81 9.20
C LEU A 26 7.45 9.33 9.40
N GLY A 27 7.58 9.80 10.64
CA GLY A 27 7.76 11.20 11.00
C GLY A 27 9.22 11.65 11.06
N GLY A 28 10.18 10.73 10.85
CA GLY A 28 11.61 11.04 10.91
C GLY A 28 12.15 11.28 12.32
N LYS A 29 11.49 10.73 13.36
CA LYS A 29 11.97 10.80 14.74
C LYS A 29 12.99 9.72 15.09
N LEU A 30 13.03 8.65 14.29
CA LEU A 30 14.03 7.59 14.40
C LEU A 30 15.14 7.80 13.37
N ASP A 31 16.38 7.51 13.77
CA ASP A 31 17.52 7.48 12.85
C ASP A 31 17.56 6.19 12.01
N ASP A 32 18.42 6.16 10.98
CA ASP A 32 18.53 5.02 10.07
C ASP A 32 18.86 3.69 10.76
N ALA A 33 19.67 3.73 11.83
CA ALA A 33 20.06 2.54 12.57
C ALA A 33 18.89 2.01 13.42
N GLN A 34 18.14 2.90 14.06
CA GLN A 34 16.94 2.57 14.82
C GLN A 34 15.84 2.01 13.91
N ILE A 35 15.62 2.63 12.75
CA ILE A 35 14.65 2.13 11.75
C ILE A 35 15.07 0.74 11.27
N GLY A 36 16.35 0.57 10.92
CA GLY A 36 16.89 -0.73 10.51
C GLY A 36 16.69 -1.80 11.58
N ALA A 37 16.99 -1.49 12.84
CA ALA A 37 16.84 -2.41 13.98
C ALA A 37 15.38 -2.82 14.20
N VAL A 38 14.45 -1.86 14.26
CA VAL A 38 13.01 -2.14 14.44
C VAL A 38 12.51 -3.07 13.34
N LEU A 39 12.80 -2.75 12.08
CA LEU A 39 12.32 -3.53 10.94
C LEU A 39 12.94 -4.94 10.90
N ALA A 40 14.23 -5.07 11.20
CA ALA A 40 14.90 -6.37 11.19
C ALA A 40 14.42 -7.26 12.35
N LEU A 41 14.24 -6.70 13.54
CA LEU A 41 13.79 -7.47 14.72
C LEU A 41 12.34 -7.97 14.55
N ILE A 42 11.45 -7.13 14.02
CA ILE A 42 10.09 -7.55 13.67
C ILE A 42 10.11 -8.62 12.58
N GLU A 43 10.94 -8.48 11.53
CA GLU A 43 11.00 -9.46 10.44
C GLU A 43 11.54 -10.82 10.90
N VAL A 44 12.61 -10.84 11.70
CA VAL A 44 13.21 -12.08 12.22
C VAL A 44 12.22 -12.86 13.08
N ARG A 45 11.44 -12.17 13.91
CA ARG A 45 10.38 -12.77 14.72
C ARG A 45 9.15 -13.14 13.88
N GLY A 46 8.91 -12.41 12.80
CA GLY A 46 7.65 -12.40 12.05
C GLY A 46 6.68 -11.36 12.63
N ALA A 47 6.19 -10.46 11.78
CA ALA A 47 5.23 -9.43 12.18
C ALA A 47 3.91 -10.03 12.67
N THR A 48 3.38 -9.52 13.80
CA THR A 48 2.05 -9.91 14.29
C THR A 48 0.94 -9.18 13.55
N VAL A 49 -0.30 -9.62 13.74
CA VAL A 49 -1.48 -8.94 13.18
C VAL A 49 -1.59 -7.52 13.74
N GLU A 50 -1.37 -7.38 15.05
CA GLU A 50 -1.40 -6.10 15.77
C GLU A 50 -0.37 -5.13 15.20
N GLU A 51 0.84 -5.58 14.92
CA GLU A 51 1.91 -4.76 14.34
C GLU A 51 1.59 -4.32 12.91
N LEU A 52 0.98 -5.20 12.12
CA LEU A 52 0.52 -4.87 10.77
C LEU A 52 -0.65 -3.89 10.80
N VAL A 53 -1.58 -4.03 11.75
CA VAL A 53 -2.70 -3.09 11.95
C VAL A 53 -2.15 -1.71 12.33
N GLY A 54 -1.26 -1.63 13.31
CA GLY A 54 -0.65 -0.37 13.74
C GLY A 54 0.16 0.30 12.63
N GLY A 55 0.99 -0.48 11.92
CA GLY A 55 1.74 0.01 10.76
C GLY A 55 0.83 0.50 9.63
N ALA A 56 -0.27 -0.20 9.34
CA ALA A 56 -1.23 0.21 8.33
C ALA A 56 -1.96 1.50 8.70
N ARG A 57 -2.37 1.67 9.96
CA ARG A 57 -2.97 2.92 10.47
C ARG A 57 -1.98 4.09 10.36
N ALA A 58 -0.75 3.92 10.81
CA ALA A 58 0.29 4.94 10.72
C ALA A 58 0.59 5.36 9.28
N MET A 59 0.66 4.40 8.34
CA MET A 59 0.82 4.69 6.91
C MET A 59 -0.39 5.43 6.34
N ARG A 60 -1.62 5.00 6.65
CA ARG A 60 -2.85 5.70 6.21
C ARG A 60 -2.96 7.10 6.78
N ALA A 61 -2.50 7.34 8.01
CA ALA A 61 -2.46 8.67 8.61
C ALA A 61 -1.51 9.64 7.88
N ASN A 62 -0.54 9.11 7.13
CA ASN A 62 0.47 9.89 6.39
C ASN A 62 0.35 9.74 4.86
N VAL A 63 -0.77 9.23 4.37
CA VAL A 63 -1.01 9.03 2.94
C VAL A 63 -1.53 10.31 2.29
N GLU A 64 -1.09 10.60 1.07
CA GLU A 64 -1.75 11.58 0.22
C GLU A 64 -3.00 10.94 -0.39
N ASN A 65 -4.18 11.32 0.11
CA ASN A 65 -5.44 10.67 -0.25
C ASN A 65 -5.91 11.04 -1.66
N VAL A 66 -6.63 10.10 -2.29
CA VAL A 66 -7.48 10.40 -3.45
C VAL A 66 -8.76 11.04 -2.91
N PRO A 67 -9.09 12.29 -3.30
CA PRO A 67 -10.28 12.98 -2.79
C PRO A 67 -11.54 12.44 -3.47
N TYR A 68 -11.93 11.23 -3.11
CA TYR A 68 -13.02 10.49 -3.71
C TYR A 68 -13.93 9.93 -2.62
N THR A 69 -15.23 9.92 -2.89
CA THR A 69 -16.22 9.27 -2.02
C THR A 69 -17.06 8.37 -2.90
N CYS A 70 -17.04 7.07 -2.61
CA CYS A 70 -17.82 6.12 -3.38
C CYS A 70 -19.31 6.44 -3.25
N PRO A 71 -20.07 6.55 -4.36
CA PRO A 71 -21.50 6.75 -4.32
C PRO A 71 -22.21 5.65 -3.52
N ALA A 72 -23.32 6.03 -2.87
CA ALA A 72 -24.15 5.08 -2.14
C ALA A 72 -24.68 4.00 -3.08
N GLY A 73 -24.63 2.73 -2.65
CA GLY A 73 -25.03 1.60 -3.48
C GLY A 73 -24.02 1.20 -4.56
N GLU A 74 -22.79 1.72 -4.52
CA GLU A 74 -21.66 1.25 -5.32
C GLU A 74 -20.56 0.69 -4.41
N THR A 75 -19.62 -0.06 -4.99
CA THR A 75 -18.51 -0.67 -4.24
C THR A 75 -17.18 -0.22 -4.79
N LEU A 76 -16.31 0.32 -3.93
CA LEU A 76 -14.92 0.59 -4.26
C LEU A 76 -14.05 -0.58 -3.79
N ILE A 77 -13.25 -1.14 -4.70
CA ILE A 77 -12.34 -2.24 -4.40
C ILE A 77 -10.90 -1.94 -4.84
N ASP A 78 -9.97 -2.70 -4.30
CA ASP A 78 -8.60 -2.83 -4.80
C ASP A 78 -8.34 -4.29 -5.18
N THR A 79 -7.43 -4.50 -6.12
CA THR A 79 -6.98 -5.81 -6.61
C THR A 79 -5.49 -6.04 -6.35
N CYS A 80 -4.83 -5.19 -5.55
CA CYS A 80 -3.40 -5.25 -5.31
C CYS A 80 -2.97 -6.53 -4.57
N GLY A 81 -1.65 -6.71 -4.45
CA GLY A 81 -1.05 -7.80 -3.70
C GLY A 81 0.35 -7.43 -3.23
N THR A 82 0.89 -8.18 -2.28
CA THR A 82 2.22 -7.95 -1.68
C THR A 82 3.37 -8.07 -2.68
N GLY A 83 3.18 -8.87 -3.74
CA GLY A 83 4.21 -9.18 -4.74
C GLY A 83 5.19 -10.24 -4.26
N GLY A 84 6.34 -10.38 -4.93
CA GLY A 84 7.38 -11.35 -4.57
C GLY A 84 7.14 -12.79 -5.05
N THR A 85 5.95 -13.13 -5.55
CA THR A 85 5.67 -14.44 -6.17
C THR A 85 6.02 -14.47 -7.66
N PRO A 86 6.29 -15.66 -8.24
CA PRO A 86 6.40 -15.83 -9.68
C PRO A 86 5.14 -15.32 -10.40
N LYS A 87 5.33 -14.54 -11.46
CA LYS A 87 4.24 -13.96 -12.24
C LYS A 87 4.25 -14.50 -13.66
N ALA A 88 3.13 -15.05 -14.10
CA ALA A 88 2.89 -15.35 -15.51
C ALA A 88 2.65 -14.04 -16.29
N PHE A 89 1.71 -13.21 -15.81
CA PHE A 89 1.41 -11.87 -16.32
C PHE A 89 0.79 -10.99 -15.23
N ASN A 90 0.39 -9.76 -15.55
CA ASN A 90 -0.19 -8.78 -14.62
C ASN A 90 -1.67 -9.09 -14.27
N VAL A 91 -1.93 -10.26 -13.68
CA VAL A 91 -3.28 -10.76 -13.33
C VAL A 91 -4.11 -9.71 -12.60
N SER A 92 -3.56 -9.09 -11.56
CA SER A 92 -4.31 -8.09 -10.79
C SER A 92 -4.61 -6.80 -11.57
N THR A 93 -3.83 -6.47 -12.59
CA THR A 93 -4.10 -5.30 -13.45
C THR A 93 -5.22 -5.63 -14.43
N ALA A 94 -5.18 -6.81 -15.03
CA ALA A 94 -6.27 -7.30 -15.87
C ALA A 94 -7.58 -7.42 -15.07
N ALA A 95 -7.54 -7.98 -13.86
CA ALA A 95 -8.70 -8.09 -12.98
C ALA A 95 -9.32 -6.72 -12.64
N ALA A 96 -8.49 -5.70 -12.40
CA ALA A 96 -8.99 -4.34 -12.16
C ALA A 96 -9.78 -3.79 -13.35
N ILE A 97 -9.27 -3.99 -14.57
CA ILE A 97 -9.93 -3.55 -15.81
C ILE A 97 -11.25 -4.29 -16.00
N VAL A 98 -11.24 -5.63 -15.85
CA VAL A 98 -12.44 -6.45 -16.01
C VAL A 98 -13.51 -6.10 -14.97
N ALA A 99 -13.12 -5.94 -13.70
CA ALA A 99 -14.06 -5.61 -12.62
C ALA A 99 -14.70 -4.23 -12.82
N ALA A 100 -13.92 -3.21 -13.20
CA ALA A 100 -14.45 -1.87 -13.47
C ALA A 100 -15.37 -1.81 -14.70
N ALA A 101 -15.17 -2.71 -15.68
CA ALA A 101 -15.98 -2.80 -16.89
C ALA A 101 -17.24 -3.69 -16.73
N ALA A 102 -17.34 -4.44 -15.62
CA ALA A 102 -18.45 -5.35 -15.39
C ALA A 102 -19.77 -4.57 -15.26
N LYS A 103 -20.81 -5.06 -15.93
CA LYS A 103 -22.16 -4.51 -15.76
C LYS A 103 -22.74 -4.95 -14.41
N PRO A 104 -23.69 -4.18 -13.86
CA PRO A 104 -24.35 -4.54 -12.62
C PRO A 104 -25.13 -5.83 -12.83
N ASN A 105 -25.00 -6.79 -11.92
CA ASN A 105 -25.83 -7.99 -11.99
C ASN A 105 -27.28 -7.61 -11.62
N PRO A 106 -28.29 -8.09 -12.37
CA PRO A 106 -29.68 -7.92 -11.97
C PRO A 106 -29.90 -8.48 -10.55
N GLY A 107 -30.36 -7.64 -9.63
CA GLY A 107 -30.61 -8.02 -8.23
C GLY A 107 -29.40 -7.97 -7.29
N ALA A 108 -28.23 -7.48 -7.72
CA ALA A 108 -27.13 -7.21 -6.81
C ALA A 108 -27.41 -5.98 -5.94
N GLU A 109 -26.97 -6.03 -4.67
CA GLU A 109 -27.05 -4.92 -3.73
C GLU A 109 -26.20 -3.72 -4.18
N SER A 110 -25.11 -3.98 -4.90
CA SER A 110 -24.25 -2.96 -5.51
C SER A 110 -24.55 -2.77 -6.99
N SER A 111 -24.80 -1.52 -7.35
CA SER A 111 -25.14 -1.08 -8.71
C SER A 111 -23.92 -0.89 -9.60
N ARG A 112 -22.69 -0.81 -9.08
CA ARG A 112 -21.46 -0.75 -9.89
C ARG A 112 -20.24 -1.03 -9.01
N VAL A 113 -19.24 -1.70 -9.60
CA VAL A 113 -17.92 -1.87 -9.00
C VAL A 113 -16.98 -0.82 -9.57
N ARG A 114 -16.32 -0.08 -8.68
CA ARG A 114 -15.22 0.83 -9.00
C ARG A 114 -13.93 0.28 -8.44
N VAL A 115 -12.83 0.56 -9.12
CA VAL A 115 -11.53 0.01 -8.74
C VAL A 115 -10.51 1.14 -8.56
N ALA A 116 -10.06 1.34 -7.33
CA ALA A 116 -8.88 2.15 -7.04
C ALA A 116 -7.69 1.21 -6.89
N LYS A 117 -6.95 0.97 -7.96
CA LYS A 117 -5.87 0.00 -7.95
C LYS A 117 -4.60 0.59 -7.33
N HIS A 118 -4.17 0.10 -6.17
CA HIS A 118 -2.86 0.47 -5.61
C HIS A 118 -1.74 -0.35 -6.27
N GLY A 119 -0.62 0.30 -6.61
CA GLY A 119 0.53 -0.39 -7.17
C GLY A 119 1.84 0.37 -7.01
N SER A 120 2.96 -0.34 -7.11
CA SER A 120 4.31 0.21 -7.03
C SER A 120 5.16 -0.17 -8.26
N LYS A 121 6.40 0.29 -8.32
CA LYS A 121 7.37 -0.14 -9.35
C LYS A 121 7.79 -1.57 -9.09
N SER A 122 7.92 -2.37 -10.14
CA SER A 122 8.44 -3.72 -9.99
C SER A 122 9.96 -3.75 -9.96
N ARG A 123 10.52 -4.58 -9.06
CA ARG A 123 11.95 -4.95 -9.11
C ARG A 123 12.34 -5.62 -10.44
N THR A 124 11.39 -6.30 -11.09
CA THR A 124 11.61 -7.02 -12.35
C THR A 124 11.21 -6.21 -13.60
N LYS A 125 10.81 -4.94 -13.45
CA LYS A 125 10.27 -4.06 -14.52
C LYS A 125 9.08 -4.64 -15.30
N ARG A 126 8.38 -5.62 -14.72
CA ARG A 126 7.19 -6.29 -15.28
C ARG A 126 5.97 -6.13 -14.36
N GLY A 127 5.86 -4.99 -13.69
CA GLY A 127 4.82 -4.66 -12.72
C GLY A 127 3.61 -3.98 -13.34
N SER A 128 2.64 -3.66 -12.49
CA SER A 128 1.40 -3.02 -12.90
C SER A 128 1.63 -1.62 -13.47
N SER A 129 2.53 -0.84 -12.86
CA SER A 129 2.90 0.50 -13.36
C SER A 129 3.53 0.40 -14.75
N GLU A 130 4.50 -0.50 -14.94
CA GLU A 130 5.19 -0.62 -16.22
C GLU A 130 4.26 -1.08 -17.37
N VAL A 131 3.33 -2.02 -17.13
CA VAL A 131 2.38 -2.43 -18.18
C VAL A 131 1.37 -1.33 -18.50
N LEU A 132 0.89 -0.58 -17.50
CA LEU A 132 -0.03 0.54 -17.72
C LEU A 132 0.65 1.67 -18.50
N GLU A 133 1.91 1.99 -18.19
CA GLU A 133 2.73 2.94 -18.96
C GLU A 133 2.87 2.50 -20.42
N GLN A 134 3.15 1.21 -20.67
CA GLN A 134 3.26 0.67 -22.03
C GLN A 134 1.93 0.73 -22.80
N LEU A 135 0.79 0.68 -22.10
CA LEU A 135 -0.54 0.87 -22.68
C LEU A 135 -0.89 2.36 -22.88
N GLY A 136 0.03 3.29 -22.60
CA GLY A 136 -0.16 4.73 -22.78
C GLY A 136 -0.90 5.41 -21.63
N ILE A 137 -1.08 4.73 -20.50
CA ILE A 137 -1.75 5.30 -19.32
C ILE A 137 -0.76 6.16 -18.54
N ASN A 138 -1.16 7.39 -18.21
CA ASN A 138 -0.39 8.26 -17.33
C ASN A 138 -0.50 7.77 -15.87
N VAL A 139 0.42 6.91 -15.44
CA VAL A 139 0.49 6.41 -14.05
C VAL A 139 0.92 7.48 -13.03
N ASN A 140 1.36 8.66 -13.50
CA ASN A 140 1.75 9.80 -12.67
C ASN A 140 0.61 10.83 -12.55
N ALA A 141 -0.63 10.42 -12.85
CA ALA A 141 -1.81 11.26 -12.66
C ALA A 141 -1.93 11.72 -11.19
N SER A 142 -2.29 13.00 -10.99
CA SER A 142 -2.49 13.56 -9.66
C SER A 142 -3.73 12.96 -8.97
N PRO A 143 -3.84 13.03 -7.63
CA PRO A 143 -5.00 12.52 -6.91
C PRO A 143 -6.34 13.07 -7.43
N LYS A 144 -6.39 14.34 -7.86
CA LYS A 144 -7.58 14.93 -8.48
C LYS A 144 -7.98 14.26 -9.80
N VAL A 145 -7.01 13.92 -10.64
CA VAL A 145 -7.27 13.20 -11.88
C VAL A 145 -7.70 11.76 -11.58
N GLN A 146 -7.10 11.11 -10.59
CA GLN A 146 -7.49 9.78 -10.16
C GLN A 146 -8.94 9.74 -9.66
N ALA A 147 -9.36 10.72 -8.85
CA ALA A 147 -10.74 10.85 -8.40
C ALA A 147 -11.71 11.01 -9.58
N ARG A 148 -11.37 11.88 -10.55
CA ARG A 148 -12.16 12.04 -11.78
C ARG A 148 -12.24 10.74 -12.60
N CYS A 149 -11.14 9.98 -12.71
CA CYS A 149 -11.15 8.68 -13.39
C CYS A 149 -12.04 7.66 -12.65
N LEU A 150 -12.05 7.67 -11.32
CA LEU A 150 -12.99 6.87 -10.55
C LEU A 150 -14.42 7.29 -10.87
N ASP A 151 -14.75 8.58 -10.87
CA ASP A 151 -16.10 9.09 -11.17
C ASP A 151 -16.58 8.73 -12.58
N GLU A 152 -15.79 9.05 -13.60
CA GLU A 152 -16.19 8.94 -15.01
C GLU A 152 -16.06 7.51 -15.53
N ILE A 153 -14.95 6.84 -15.23
CA ILE A 153 -14.56 5.56 -15.86
C ILE A 153 -14.77 4.38 -14.88
N GLY A 154 -14.76 4.62 -13.57
CA GLY A 154 -14.87 3.58 -12.55
C GLY A 154 -13.52 2.90 -12.25
N LEU A 155 -12.41 3.42 -12.76
CA LEU A 155 -11.07 2.85 -12.55
C LEU A 155 -10.03 3.95 -12.45
N CYS A 156 -9.19 3.89 -11.41
CA CYS A 156 -7.94 4.64 -11.36
C CYS A 156 -6.77 3.75 -10.92
N PHE A 157 -5.55 4.24 -11.16
CA PHE A 157 -4.32 3.64 -10.64
C PHE A 157 -3.69 4.61 -9.64
N CYS A 158 -3.57 4.16 -8.39
CA CYS A 158 -2.93 4.87 -7.30
C CYS A 158 -1.47 4.41 -7.24
N PHE A 159 -0.53 5.24 -7.72
CA PHE A 159 0.88 4.88 -7.75
C PHE A 159 1.55 5.17 -6.39
N ALA A 160 1.94 4.13 -5.66
CA ALA A 160 2.43 4.19 -4.29
C ALA A 160 3.53 5.23 -4.05
N ILE A 161 4.41 5.46 -5.03
CA ILE A 161 5.51 6.44 -4.93
C ILE A 161 4.97 7.86 -4.68
N HIS A 162 3.81 8.19 -5.24
CA HIS A 162 3.20 9.52 -5.12
C HIS A 162 2.30 9.64 -3.90
N HIS A 163 1.77 8.53 -3.39
CA HIS A 163 0.82 8.56 -2.27
C HIS A 163 1.46 8.39 -0.89
N HIS A 164 2.68 7.88 -0.81
CA HIS A 164 3.34 7.58 0.47
C HIS A 164 4.61 8.43 0.69
N PRO A 165 4.52 9.77 0.76
CA PRO A 165 5.69 10.64 0.84
C PRO A 165 6.51 10.44 2.12
N ALA A 166 5.88 10.04 3.22
CA ALA A 166 6.53 9.71 4.49
C ALA A 166 7.48 8.51 4.38
N MET A 167 7.33 7.66 3.36
CA MET A 167 8.24 6.54 3.11
C MET A 167 9.68 6.97 2.81
N ARG A 168 9.93 8.26 2.51
CA ARG A 168 11.28 8.80 2.36
C ARG A 168 12.19 8.53 3.56
N PHE A 169 11.64 8.52 4.78
CA PHE A 169 12.40 8.25 6.00
C PHE A 169 12.75 6.76 6.14
N ALA A 170 11.88 5.87 5.65
CA ALA A 170 12.12 4.43 5.67
C ALA A 170 12.92 3.92 4.45
N ALA A 171 13.00 4.70 3.37
CA ALA A 171 13.53 4.25 2.09
C ALA A 171 15.02 3.88 2.15
N GLY A 172 15.83 4.72 2.79
CA GLY A 172 17.27 4.49 2.99
C GLY A 172 17.54 3.21 3.80
N PRO A 173 17.03 3.12 5.05
CA PRO A 173 17.20 1.94 5.89
C PRO A 173 16.73 0.64 5.22
N ARG A 174 15.56 0.64 4.57
CA ARG A 174 15.05 -0.53 3.85
C ARG A 174 15.95 -0.95 2.69
N LYS A 175 16.49 0.02 1.95
CA LYS A 175 17.43 -0.26 0.86
C LYS A 175 18.72 -0.88 1.40
N SER A 176 19.23 -0.38 2.52
CA SER A 176 20.44 -0.90 3.19
C SER A 176 20.24 -2.31 3.76
N LEU A 177 19.07 -2.59 4.35
CA LEU A 177 18.73 -3.94 4.84
C LEU A 177 18.68 -4.97 3.70
N GLY A 178 18.16 -4.59 2.52
CA GLY A 178 18.15 -5.46 1.34
C GLY A 178 17.25 -6.69 1.42
N VAL A 179 16.55 -6.90 2.54
CA VAL A 179 15.63 -8.01 2.80
C VAL A 179 14.18 -7.54 2.88
N PRO A 180 13.18 -8.43 2.72
CA PRO A 180 11.79 -8.12 3.04
C PRO A 180 11.64 -7.63 4.47
N THR A 181 10.65 -6.76 4.71
CA THR A 181 10.26 -6.31 6.05
C THR A 181 8.74 -6.24 6.13
N ALA A 182 8.19 -5.92 7.30
CA ALA A 182 6.75 -5.67 7.48
C ALA A 182 6.14 -4.72 6.42
N PHE A 183 6.91 -3.75 5.89
CA PHE A 183 6.45 -2.88 4.80
C PHE A 183 6.07 -3.61 3.50
N ASN A 184 6.59 -4.81 3.26
CA ASN A 184 6.21 -5.64 2.12
C ASN A 184 4.78 -6.19 2.26
N LEU A 185 4.29 -6.31 3.50
CA LEU A 185 2.93 -6.74 3.84
C LEU A 185 1.97 -5.54 3.94
N LEU A 186 2.47 -4.36 4.28
CA LEU A 186 1.65 -3.16 4.47
C LEU A 186 1.15 -2.51 3.17
N GLY A 187 1.79 -2.78 2.02
CA GLY A 187 1.41 -2.16 0.74
C GLY A 187 -0.07 -2.33 0.37
N PRO A 188 -0.64 -3.55 0.42
CA PRO A 188 -2.06 -3.77 0.20
C PRO A 188 -3.02 -3.16 1.23
N LEU A 189 -2.53 -2.87 2.43
CA LEU A 189 -3.36 -2.35 3.52
C LEU A 189 -3.50 -0.81 3.48
N THR A 190 -2.78 -0.15 2.58
CA THR A 190 -2.52 1.30 2.61
C THR A 190 -2.87 1.97 1.28
N ASN A 191 -3.94 1.49 0.64
CA ASN A 191 -4.54 2.17 -0.51
C ASN A 191 -4.98 3.60 -0.11
N PRO A 192 -4.66 4.64 -0.92
CA PRO A 192 -4.99 6.04 -0.64
C PRO A 192 -6.44 6.46 -0.96
N ALA A 193 -7.29 5.55 -1.45
CA ALA A 193 -8.67 5.82 -1.83
C ALA A 193 -9.69 5.21 -0.88
#